data_AF-A0A7S1TTK5-F1
#
_entry.id   AF-A0A7S1TTK5-F1
#
_cell.length_a   1.000
_cell.length_b   1.000
_cell.length_c   1.000
_cell.angle_alpha   90.00
_cell.angle_beta   90.00
_cell.angle_gamma   90.00
#
_symmetry.space_group_name_H-M   'P 1'
#
loop_
_entity.id
_entity.type
_entity.pdbx_description
1 polymer ?
#
loop_
_entity_poly.entity_id
_entity_poly.type
_entity_poly.pdbx_seq_one_letter_code
_entity_poly.pdbx_strand_id
1 'polypeptide(L)'
;MNERRQEFVRMAYAKLDSTGDGIVTIDDIRHTYDVSQHPGVVDGTVTPDEALATFLEQFDTQEKDGIVTIEEFMDYYKNVSASIDGDDHFELMMRNAWHISGGEGWCANTSNKRVLVTHRDGRQTVEEVKNDLGVRPGDVDGYRQRLRDQGFGDEIQIDIKGGIEDDEKPARRSRGVRGSRPRGRRQA
;
A
#
# COMPACT_ATOMS: atom_id res chain seq x y z
N MET A 1 10.99 -20.16 12.88
CA MET A 1 11.25 -19.33 11.69
C MET A 1 12.72 -19.49 11.29
N ASN A 2 13.01 -19.89 10.06
CA ASN A 2 14.38 -20.06 9.57
C ASN A 2 14.99 -18.71 9.13
N GLU A 3 16.27 -18.72 8.75
CA GLU A 3 17.03 -17.52 8.38
C GLU A 3 16.46 -16.80 7.14
N ARG A 4 16.05 -17.54 6.10
CA ARG A 4 15.43 -16.96 4.90
C ARG A 4 14.18 -16.15 5.24
N ARG A 5 13.32 -16.68 6.10
CA ARG A 5 12.11 -15.97 6.54
C ARG A 5 12.43 -14.77 7.43
N GLN A 6 13.40 -14.91 8.34
CA GLN A 6 13.87 -13.79 9.16
C GLN A 6 14.37 -12.63 8.30
N GLU A 7 15.04 -12.90 7.19
CA GLU A 7 15.51 -11.85 6.28
C GLU A 7 14.37 -11.03 5.69
N PHE A 8 13.29 -11.69 5.23
CA PHE A 8 12.11 -10.97 4.75
C PHE A 8 11.43 -10.14 5.85
N VAL A 9 11.46 -10.61 7.10
CA VAL A 9 10.95 -9.85 8.24
C VAL A 9 11.80 -8.60 8.49
N ARG A 10 13.14 -8.71 8.43
CA ARG A 10 14.02 -7.54 8.54
C ARG A 10 13.82 -6.56 7.38
N MET A 11 13.67 -7.05 6.15
CA MET A 11 13.39 -6.22 4.99
C MET A 11 12.06 -5.48 5.12
N ALA A 12 11.02 -6.14 5.63
CA ALA A 12 9.73 -5.52 5.92
C ALA A 12 9.83 -4.47 7.04
N TYR A 13 10.58 -4.77 8.11
CA TYR A 13 10.79 -3.83 9.20
C TYR A 13 11.52 -2.56 8.72
N ALA A 14 12.56 -2.70 7.89
CA ALA A 14 13.26 -1.57 7.30
C ALA A 14 12.39 -0.71 6.35
N LYS A 15 11.24 -1.23 5.89
CA LYS A 15 10.25 -0.45 5.15
C LYS A 15 9.32 0.34 6.06
N LEU A 16 9.06 -0.19 7.25
CA LEU A 16 8.29 0.47 8.29
C LEU A 16 9.09 1.57 8.96
N ASP A 17 10.35 1.31 9.30
CA ASP A 17 11.27 2.27 9.93
C ASP A 17 11.75 3.29 8.90
N SER A 18 10.94 4.33 8.69
CA SER A 18 11.19 5.36 7.69
C SER A 18 12.33 6.30 8.08
N THR A 19 12.56 6.45 9.39
CA THR A 19 13.60 7.33 9.95
C THR A 19 14.96 6.63 10.04
N GLY A 20 14.97 5.30 10.13
CA GLY A 20 16.17 4.48 10.24
C GLY A 20 16.79 4.51 11.63
N ASP A 21 16.01 4.82 12.67
CA ASP A 21 16.48 4.92 14.06
C ASP A 21 16.40 3.58 14.82
N GLY A 22 15.87 2.53 14.18
CA GLY A 22 15.78 1.19 14.72
C GLY A 22 14.52 0.93 15.54
N ILE A 23 13.58 1.88 15.57
CA ILE A 23 12.24 1.71 16.13
C ILE A 23 11.18 2.14 15.10
N VAL A 24 9.97 1.60 15.21
CA VAL A 24 8.85 2.01 14.34
C VAL A 24 7.80 2.69 15.19
N THR A 25 7.45 3.92 14.82
CA THR A 25 6.44 4.72 15.50
C THR A 25 5.28 5.08 14.57
N ILE A 26 4.23 5.69 15.11
CA ILE A 26 3.12 6.21 14.30
C ILE A 26 3.59 7.24 13.25
N ASP A 27 4.63 8.02 13.57
CA ASP A 27 5.16 9.04 12.68
C ASP A 27 5.80 8.42 11.44
N ASP A 28 6.45 7.25 11.58
CA ASP A 28 7.04 6.53 10.46
C ASP A 28 6.01 6.03 9.44
N ILE A 29 4.89 5.52 9.93
CA ILE A 29 3.86 4.92 9.08
C ILE A 29 2.90 5.96 8.50
N ARG A 30 2.79 7.15 9.09
CA ARG A 30 1.86 8.22 8.65
C ARG A 30 2.11 8.66 7.20
N HIS A 31 3.36 8.61 6.75
CA HIS A 31 3.73 9.01 5.39
C HIS A 31 3.69 7.86 4.37
N THR A 32 3.62 6.63 4.87
CA THR A 32 3.81 5.41 4.10
C THR A 32 2.46 4.73 3.80
N TYR A 33 1.51 4.80 4.75
CA TYR A 33 0.21 4.14 4.67
C TYR A 33 -0.94 5.15 4.55
N ASP A 34 -1.73 5.00 3.49
CA ASP A 34 -2.96 5.78 3.29
C ASP A 34 -4.16 5.05 3.91
N VAL A 35 -4.63 5.56 5.04
CA VAL A 35 -5.82 5.08 5.75
C VAL A 35 -7.10 5.84 5.37
N SER A 36 -7.05 6.72 4.35
CA SER A 36 -8.22 7.52 3.93
C SER A 36 -9.42 6.68 3.48
N GLN A 37 -9.18 5.44 3.04
CA GLN A 37 -10.21 4.49 2.64
C GLN A 37 -10.62 3.50 3.75
N HIS A 38 -10.04 3.61 4.95
CA HIS A 38 -10.44 2.79 6.08
C HIS A 38 -11.91 3.08 6.42
N PRO A 39 -12.80 2.07 6.56
CA PRO A 39 -14.24 2.31 6.73
C PRO A 39 -14.57 3.27 7.87
N GLY A 40 -13.87 3.12 9.00
CA GLY A 40 -14.05 3.99 10.17
C GLY A 40 -13.53 5.43 9.99
N VAL A 41 -12.55 5.64 9.09
CA VAL A 41 -12.08 6.98 8.74
C VAL A 41 -13.07 7.65 7.78
N VAL A 42 -13.59 6.89 6.83
CA VAL A 42 -14.58 7.35 5.85
C VAL A 42 -15.89 7.75 6.51
N ASP A 43 -16.38 6.99 7.49
CA ASP A 43 -17.60 7.29 8.22
C ASP A 43 -17.41 8.24 9.43
N GLY A 44 -16.15 8.56 9.76
CA GLY A 44 -15.76 9.49 10.82
C GLY A 44 -15.85 8.91 12.24
N THR A 45 -15.94 7.59 12.40
CA THR A 45 -15.92 6.91 13.70
C THR A 45 -14.53 6.85 14.33
N VAL A 46 -13.47 6.86 13.53
CA VAL A 46 -12.08 6.96 13.98
C VAL A 46 -11.32 7.99 13.15
N THR A 47 -10.33 8.62 13.75
CA THR A 47 -9.38 9.49 13.07
C THR A 47 -8.34 8.67 12.30
N PRO A 48 -7.65 9.25 11.29
CA PRO A 48 -6.54 8.59 10.61
C PRO A 48 -5.44 8.10 11.58
N ASP A 49 -5.08 8.92 12.57
CA ASP A 49 -4.05 8.57 13.56
C ASP A 49 -4.52 7.41 14.45
N GLU A 50 -5.79 7.35 14.86
CA GLU A 50 -6.33 6.19 15.59
C GLU A 50 -6.33 4.90 14.74
N ALA A 51 -6.64 5.01 13.44
CA ALA A 51 -6.58 3.87 12.53
C ALA A 51 -5.13 3.35 12.36
N LEU A 52 -4.15 4.25 12.27
CA LEU A 52 -2.72 3.91 12.20
C LEU A 52 -2.22 3.32 13.53
N ALA A 53 -2.63 3.87 14.67
CA ALA A 53 -2.29 3.33 15.98
C ALA A 53 -2.82 1.89 16.13
N THR A 54 -4.08 1.64 15.76
CA THR A 54 -4.67 0.29 15.75
C THR A 54 -3.92 -0.68 14.84
N PHE A 55 -3.33 -0.18 13.74
CA PHE A 55 -2.47 -0.98 12.89
C PHE A 55 -1.15 -1.35 13.60
N LEU A 56 -0.48 -0.40 14.26
CA LEU A 56 0.76 -0.69 15.00
C LEU A 56 0.55 -1.59 16.22
N GLU A 57 -0.59 -1.47 16.90
CA GLU A 57 -0.96 -2.31 18.04
C GLU A 57 -0.94 -3.82 17.72
N GLN A 58 -1.01 -4.20 16.45
CA GLN A 58 -0.89 -5.60 16.03
C GLN A 58 0.51 -6.17 16.24
N PHE A 59 1.54 -5.31 16.19
CA PHE A 59 2.94 -5.69 16.27
C PHE A 59 3.56 -5.38 17.64
N ASP A 60 3.20 -4.23 18.21
CA ASP A 60 3.52 -3.85 19.59
C ASP A 60 2.86 -4.88 20.52
N THR A 61 3.61 -5.84 21.06
CA THR A 61 3.04 -7.03 21.74
C THR A 61 3.64 -7.28 23.11
N GLN A 62 4.84 -6.79 23.37
CA GLN A 62 5.53 -6.97 24.64
C GLN A 62 5.25 -5.78 25.55
N GLU A 63 5.55 -4.57 25.08
CA GLU A 63 5.37 -3.32 25.82
C GLU A 63 4.47 -2.38 25.03
N LYS A 64 3.18 -2.31 25.40
CA LYS A 64 2.14 -1.47 24.76
C LYS A 64 2.39 0.04 24.91
N ASP A 65 3.47 0.53 24.32
CA ASP A 65 3.96 1.89 24.41
C ASP A 65 3.83 2.67 23.08
N GLY A 66 3.33 2.02 22.03
CA GLY A 66 3.16 2.61 20.71
C GLY A 66 4.45 2.64 19.87
N ILE A 67 5.49 1.93 20.33
CA ILE A 67 6.75 1.73 19.63
C ILE A 67 6.85 0.24 19.27
N VAL A 68 7.19 -0.05 18.03
CA VAL A 68 7.40 -1.44 17.59
C VAL A 68 8.88 -1.69 17.39
N THR A 69 9.45 -2.55 18.22
CA THR A 69 10.84 -3.01 18.09
C THR A 69 10.96 -4.10 17.02
N ILE A 70 12.18 -4.33 16.52
CA ILE A 70 12.44 -5.44 15.60
C ILE A 70 12.15 -6.79 16.26
N GLU A 71 12.42 -6.93 17.56
CA GLU A 71 12.13 -8.12 18.34
C GLU A 71 10.63 -8.44 18.38
N GLU A 72 9.78 -7.44 18.66
CA GLU A 72 8.33 -7.61 18.65
C GLU A 72 7.78 -7.95 17.28
N PHE A 73 8.28 -7.26 16.24
CA PHE A 73 7.90 -7.56 14.87
C PHE A 73 8.32 -8.98 14.45
N MET A 74 9.50 -9.43 14.89
CA MET A 74 10.00 -10.78 14.68
C MET A 74 9.15 -11.83 15.39
N ASP A 75 8.73 -11.57 16.63
CA ASP A 75 7.88 -12.47 17.40
C ASP A 75 6.46 -12.54 16.84
N TYR A 76 5.90 -11.44 16.35
CA TYR A 76 4.66 -11.45 15.57
C TYR A 76 4.79 -12.37 14.34
N TYR A 77 5.84 -12.19 13.53
CA TYR A 77 6.05 -12.99 12.33
C TYR A 77 6.47 -14.43 12.59
N LYS A 78 6.96 -14.75 13.79
CA LYS A 78 7.19 -16.14 14.21
C LYS A 78 5.87 -16.91 14.25
N ASN A 79 4.78 -16.28 14.72
CA ASN A 79 3.45 -16.88 14.75
C ASN A 79 2.86 -17.00 13.34
N VAL A 80 2.96 -15.95 12.51
CA VAL A 80 2.53 -15.99 11.10
C VAL A 80 3.32 -17.03 10.30
N SER A 81 4.62 -17.12 10.54
CA SER A 81 5.47 -18.14 9.91
C SER A 81 5.07 -19.55 10.32
N ALA A 82 4.53 -19.77 11.53
CA ALA A 82 4.13 -21.10 11.98
C ALA A 82 2.85 -21.60 11.30
N SER A 83 2.02 -20.71 10.74
CA SER A 83 0.82 -21.07 9.98
C SER A 83 1.05 -21.21 8.48
N ILE A 84 2.28 -21.00 8.00
CA ILE A 84 2.66 -21.08 6.59
C ILE A 84 3.69 -22.19 6.37
N ASP A 85 3.27 -23.25 5.69
CA ASP A 85 4.08 -24.46 5.50
C ASP A 85 5.34 -24.22 4.66
N GLY A 86 5.24 -23.45 3.57
CA GLY A 86 6.32 -23.28 2.58
C GLY A 86 7.04 -21.93 2.65
N ASP A 87 8.37 -21.95 2.55
CA ASP A 87 9.19 -20.73 2.53
C ASP A 87 8.89 -19.84 1.34
N ASP A 88 8.61 -20.43 0.18
CA ASP A 88 8.26 -19.70 -1.05
C ASP A 88 6.91 -18.96 -0.90
N HIS A 89 5.95 -19.59 -0.21
CA HIS A 89 4.67 -18.95 0.09
C HIS A 89 4.84 -17.81 1.10
N PHE A 90 5.67 -18.02 2.13
CA PHE A 90 6.01 -16.96 3.08
C PHE A 90 6.72 -15.79 2.38
N GLU A 91 7.68 -16.07 1.50
CA GLU A 91 8.37 -15.05 0.70
C GLU A 91 7.39 -14.27 -0.16
N LEU A 92 6.54 -14.94 -0.95
CA LEU A 92 5.53 -14.27 -1.77
C LEU A 92 4.61 -13.37 -0.92
N MET A 93 4.15 -13.88 0.22
CA MET A 93 3.31 -13.14 1.15
C MET A 93 4.03 -11.89 1.67
N MET A 94 5.26 -12.03 2.17
CA MET A 94 6.05 -10.90 2.68
C MET A 94 6.35 -9.87 1.60
N ARG A 95 6.71 -10.33 0.40
CA ARG A 95 6.97 -9.45 -0.74
C ARG A 95 5.76 -8.62 -1.10
N ASN A 96 4.60 -9.25 -1.17
CA ASN A 96 3.38 -8.57 -1.57
C ASN A 96 2.86 -7.66 -0.45
N ALA A 97 2.87 -8.11 0.80
CA ALA A 97 2.40 -7.32 1.94
C ALA A 97 3.23 -6.05 2.18
N TRP A 98 4.55 -6.13 2.00
CA TRP A 98 5.48 -5.05 2.34
C TRP A 98 6.16 -4.41 1.12
N HIS A 99 5.67 -4.68 -0.08
CA HIS A 99 6.19 -4.11 -1.33
C HIS A 99 7.71 -4.32 -1.48
N ILE A 100 8.16 -5.55 -1.20
CA ILE A 100 9.56 -5.96 -1.33
C ILE A 100 9.81 -6.45 -2.76
N SER A 101 10.54 -5.65 -3.51
CA SER A 101 10.93 -5.86 -4.90
C SER A 101 11.63 -7.19 -5.17
N GLY A 102 11.43 -7.74 -6.38
CA GLY A 102 12.09 -8.94 -6.88
C GLY A 102 11.31 -10.24 -6.65
N GLY A 103 12.04 -11.34 -6.54
CA GLY A 103 11.49 -12.70 -6.57
C GLY A 103 11.41 -13.25 -8.00
N GLU A 104 11.38 -14.57 -8.12
CA GLU A 104 11.32 -15.26 -9.42
C GLU A 104 10.13 -16.22 -9.46
N GLY A 105 9.55 -16.39 -10.64
CA GLY A 105 8.42 -17.29 -10.86
C GLY A 105 7.26 -17.01 -9.92
N TRP A 106 6.87 -18.02 -9.13
CA TRP A 106 5.77 -17.91 -8.16
C TRP A 106 6.05 -16.94 -7.01
N CYS A 107 7.32 -16.63 -6.72
CA CYS A 107 7.70 -15.71 -5.64
C CYS A 107 7.83 -14.26 -6.11
N ALA A 108 7.61 -13.97 -7.41
CA ALA A 108 7.78 -12.62 -7.94
C ALA A 108 6.74 -11.66 -7.33
N ASN A 109 7.22 -10.51 -6.86
CA ASN A 109 6.35 -9.46 -6.35
C ASN A 109 5.38 -8.97 -7.42
N THR A 110 4.11 -8.87 -7.04
CA THR A 110 3.04 -8.34 -7.88
C THR A 110 2.38 -7.08 -7.31
N SER A 111 2.65 -6.72 -6.06
CA SER A 111 2.02 -5.56 -5.40
C SER A 111 2.72 -4.23 -5.66
N ASN A 112 4.02 -4.23 -5.97
CA ASN A 112 4.74 -3.01 -6.31
C ASN A 112 4.12 -2.37 -7.56
N LYS A 113 3.95 -1.06 -7.49
CA LYS A 113 3.45 -0.24 -8.59
C LYS A 113 4.33 -0.41 -9.81
N ARG A 114 3.69 -0.41 -10.98
CA ARG A 114 4.35 -0.57 -12.27
C ARG A 114 3.88 0.53 -13.20
N VAL A 115 4.81 1.07 -13.98
CA VAL A 115 4.53 2.18 -14.91
C VAL A 115 5.10 1.87 -16.29
N LEU A 116 4.44 2.36 -17.33
CA LEU A 116 4.95 2.27 -18.68
C LEU A 116 5.99 3.36 -18.89
N VAL A 117 7.22 2.97 -19.17
CA VAL A 117 8.33 3.86 -19.47
C VAL A 117 8.57 3.87 -20.98
N THR A 118 8.53 5.06 -21.59
CA THR A 118 9.01 5.26 -22.96
C THR A 118 10.42 5.83 -22.91
N HIS A 119 11.36 5.06 -23.45
CA HIS A 119 12.78 5.38 -23.54
C HIS A 119 13.04 6.36 -24.70
N ARG A 120 14.22 6.99 -24.69
CA ARG A 120 14.62 7.98 -25.72
C ARG A 120 14.60 7.41 -27.15
N ASP A 121 14.89 6.13 -27.29
CA ASP A 121 14.85 5.40 -28.57
C ASP A 121 13.41 5.06 -29.04
N GLY A 122 12.39 5.45 -28.26
CA GLY A 122 10.98 5.16 -28.51
C GLY A 122 10.54 3.77 -28.02
N ARG A 123 11.44 2.95 -27.48
CA ARG A 123 11.09 1.64 -26.90
C ARG A 123 10.23 1.86 -25.66
N GLN A 124 9.24 1.00 -25.47
CA GLN A 124 8.40 1.01 -24.28
C GLN A 124 8.64 -0.25 -23.43
N THR A 125 8.72 -0.07 -22.11
CA THR A 125 8.80 -1.17 -21.14
C THR A 125 7.93 -0.89 -19.93
N VAL A 126 7.41 -1.94 -19.31
CA VAL A 126 6.74 -1.84 -18.02
C VAL A 126 7.80 -2.03 -16.94
N GLU A 127 7.99 -1.01 -16.12
CA GLU A 127 9.02 -0.98 -15.09
C GLU A 127 8.40 -1.02 -13.70
N GLU A 128 8.95 -1.87 -12.85
CA GLU A 128 8.64 -1.87 -11.42
C GLU A 128 9.15 -0.59 -10.79
N VAL A 129 8.31 0.06 -10.00
CA VAL A 129 8.66 1.19 -9.16
C VAL A 129 9.06 0.61 -7.80
N LYS A 130 10.36 0.53 -7.56
CA LYS A 130 10.92 0.04 -6.29
C LYS A 130 10.67 1.05 -5.18
N ASN A 131 10.49 0.54 -3.97
CA ASN A 131 10.22 1.33 -2.77
C ASN A 131 8.92 2.17 -2.84
N ASP A 132 7.99 1.87 -3.75
CA ASP A 132 6.78 2.64 -4.07
C ASP A 132 5.80 3.00 -2.93
N LEU A 133 6.00 2.49 -1.72
CA LEU A 133 5.22 2.91 -0.55
C LEU A 133 5.31 4.44 -0.36
N GLY A 134 4.17 5.04 -0.01
CA GLY A 134 4.01 6.50 0.09
C GLY A 134 3.81 7.25 -1.23
N VAL A 135 4.06 6.63 -2.40
CA VAL A 135 3.81 7.28 -3.71
C VAL A 135 2.31 7.32 -3.98
N ARG A 136 1.74 8.52 -4.02
CA ARG A 136 0.30 8.73 -4.18
C ARG A 136 -0.17 8.47 -5.61
N PRO A 137 -1.44 8.10 -5.83
CA PRO A 137 -2.03 8.10 -7.15
C PRO A 137 -1.84 9.45 -7.84
N GLY A 138 -1.26 9.44 -9.05
CA GLY A 138 -0.99 10.66 -9.82
C GLY A 138 0.27 11.45 -9.42
N ASP A 139 1.05 11.01 -8.43
CA ASP A 139 2.32 11.64 -8.05
C ASP A 139 3.45 11.31 -9.04
N VAL A 140 3.37 11.89 -10.24
CA VAL A 140 4.31 11.65 -11.35
C VAL A 140 5.76 11.90 -10.93
N ASP A 141 6.00 12.91 -10.10
CA ASP A 141 7.36 13.25 -9.65
C ASP A 141 7.88 12.23 -8.65
N GLY A 142 7.04 11.70 -7.76
CA GLY A 142 7.36 10.56 -6.91
C GLY A 142 7.77 9.32 -7.71
N TYR A 143 6.97 8.92 -8.71
CA TYR A 143 7.33 7.81 -9.61
C TYR A 143 8.65 8.07 -10.34
N ARG A 144 8.83 9.28 -10.89
CA ARG A 144 10.05 9.65 -11.62
C ARG A 144 11.26 9.62 -10.71
N GLN A 145 11.15 10.10 -9.48
CA GLN A 145 12.26 10.07 -8.51
C GLN A 145 12.71 8.63 -8.24
N ARG A 146 11.77 7.71 -8.00
CA ARG A 146 12.14 6.31 -7.74
C ARG A 146 12.74 5.61 -8.94
N LEU A 147 12.24 5.89 -10.15
CA LEU A 147 12.90 5.42 -11.37
C LEU A 147 14.31 6.01 -11.52
N ARG A 148 14.55 7.27 -11.19
CA ARG A 148 15.92 7.83 -11.15
C ARG A 148 16.81 7.09 -10.17
N ASP A 149 16.32 6.83 -8.96
CA ASP A 149 17.07 6.08 -7.94
C ASP A 149 17.38 4.64 -8.39
N GLN A 150 16.57 4.11 -9.32
CA GLN A 150 16.79 2.81 -10.00
C GLN A 150 17.71 2.89 -11.22
N GLY A 151 18.23 4.07 -11.57
CA GLY A 151 19.17 4.28 -12.68
C GLY A 151 18.54 4.70 -14.00
N PHE A 152 17.25 5.04 -14.04
CA PHE A 152 16.64 5.61 -15.24
C PHE A 152 17.08 7.08 -15.42
N GLY A 153 17.35 7.49 -16.66
CA GLY A 153 17.70 8.87 -16.98
C GLY A 153 16.50 9.83 -16.95
N ASP A 154 16.77 11.13 -16.94
CA ASP A 154 15.73 12.18 -16.85
C ASP A 154 14.82 12.29 -18.09
N GLU A 155 15.29 11.82 -19.24
CA GLU A 155 14.58 11.97 -20.52
C GLU A 155 13.44 10.95 -20.74
N ILE A 156 13.14 10.10 -19.75
CA ILE A 156 12.06 9.11 -19.87
C ILE A 156 10.67 9.75 -19.78
N GLN A 157 9.72 9.19 -20.53
CA GLN A 157 8.30 9.48 -20.34
C GLN A 157 7.64 8.36 -19.53
N ILE A 158 6.76 8.71 -18.61
CA ILE A 158 6.10 7.77 -17.69
C ILE A 158 4.59 7.87 -17.89
N ASP A 159 3.93 6.73 -18.10
CA ASP A 159 2.48 6.59 -18.02
C ASP A 159 2.10 5.69 -16.83
N ILE A 160 1.31 6.25 -15.92
CA ILE A 160 0.92 5.64 -14.64
C ILE A 160 -0.41 4.87 -14.78
N LYS A 161 -1.13 5.01 -15.90
CA LYS A 161 -2.45 4.38 -16.12
C LYS A 161 -2.42 2.85 -16.32
N GLY A 162 -1.30 2.19 -16.08
CA GLY A 162 -1.09 0.76 -16.34
C GLY A 162 -1.28 -0.18 -15.15
N GLY A 163 -1.56 0.33 -13.94
CA GLY A 163 -1.98 -0.51 -12.82
C GLY A 163 -3.44 -0.92 -12.99
N ILE A 164 -3.77 -2.18 -12.71
CA ILE A 164 -5.16 -2.68 -12.72
C ILE A 164 -5.93 -1.93 -11.61
N GLU A 165 -6.50 -0.79 -11.96
CA GLU A 165 -7.59 -0.14 -11.24
C GLU A 165 -8.77 -0.11 -12.21
N ASP A 166 -9.57 -1.19 -12.18
CA ASP A 166 -10.94 -1.19 -12.72
C ASP A 166 -11.78 -0.22 -11.88
N ASP A 167 -11.62 1.07 -12.13
CA ASP A 167 -12.45 2.12 -11.55
C ASP A 167 -13.46 2.60 -12.62
N GLU A 168 -14.24 1.65 -13.16
CA GLU A 168 -15.50 1.98 -13.82
C GLU A 168 -16.46 2.52 -12.75
N LYS A 169 -16.37 3.82 -12.48
CA LYS A 169 -17.40 4.53 -11.72
C LYS A 169 -18.74 4.33 -12.43
N PRO A 170 -19.76 3.73 -11.78
CA PRO A 170 -21.08 3.67 -12.39
C PRO A 170 -21.57 5.09 -12.59
N ALA A 171 -21.88 5.43 -13.84
CA ALA A 171 -22.39 6.73 -14.23
C ALA A 171 -23.55 7.12 -13.31
N ARG A 172 -23.39 8.23 -12.57
CA ARG A 172 -24.47 8.86 -11.82
C ARG A 172 -25.62 9.16 -12.77
N ARG A 173 -26.66 8.33 -12.75
CA ARG A 173 -27.96 8.67 -13.35
C ARG A 173 -28.47 9.91 -12.65
N SER A 174 -28.41 11.05 -13.35
CA SER A 174 -29.06 12.29 -12.96
C SER A 174 -30.52 12.02 -12.63
N ARG A 175 -30.91 12.23 -11.37
CA ARG A 175 -32.32 12.25 -10.95
C ARG A 175 -33.03 13.36 -11.72
N GLY A 176 -33.76 12.97 -12.77
CA GLY A 176 -34.70 13.84 -13.45
C GLY A 176 -35.83 14.22 -12.50
N VAL A 177 -35.95 15.53 -12.26
CA VAL A 177 -37.08 16.14 -11.56
C VAL A 177 -38.35 15.92 -12.40
N ARG A 178 -39.28 15.15 -11.87
CA ARG A 178 -40.73 15.13 -12.21
C ARG A 178 -41.45 14.84 -10.90
N GLY A 179 -42.49 15.52 -10.47
CA GLY A 179 -43.34 16.55 -11.04
C GLY A 179 -44.52 16.61 -10.06
N SER A 180 -44.88 17.81 -9.63
CA SER A 180 -45.86 18.10 -8.59
C SER A 180 -47.20 17.40 -8.83
N ARG A 181 -47.68 16.59 -7.86
CA ARG A 181 -49.05 16.08 -7.85
C ARG A 181 -50.02 17.17 -7.37
N PRO A 182 -51.11 17.48 -8.11
CA PRO A 182 -52.10 18.46 -7.66
C PRO A 182 -53.05 17.84 -6.63
N ARG A 183 -53.48 18.68 -5.67
CA ARG A 183 -54.48 18.40 -4.63
C ARG A 183 -55.84 18.08 -5.27
N GLY A 184 -56.36 16.88 -5.03
CA GLY A 184 -57.74 16.51 -5.32
C GLY A 184 -58.69 17.02 -4.23
N ARG A 185 -59.69 17.78 -4.65
CA ARG A 185 -60.79 18.37 -3.87
C ARG A 185 -61.68 17.31 -3.18
N ARG A 186 -62.21 17.71 -2.01
CA ARG A 186 -63.43 17.18 -1.38
C ARG A 186 -64.66 17.38 -2.26
N GLN A 187 -65.57 16.40 -2.21
CA GLN A 187 -67.04 16.46 -2.37
C GLN A 187 -67.52 15.02 -2.03
N ALA A 188 -68.64 14.75 -1.37
CA ALA A 188 -69.56 15.50 -0.53
C ALA A 188 -70.19 14.46 0.42
#